data_AF-A0A7C3WLV2-F1
#
_entry.id   AF-A0A7C3WLV2-F1
#
_cell.length_a   1.000
_cell.length_b   1.000
_cell.length_c   1.000
_cell.angle_alpha   90.00
_cell.angle_beta   90.00
_cell.angle_gamma   90.00
#
_symmetry.space_group_name_H-M   'P 1'
#
loop_
_entity.id
_entity.type
_entity.pdbx_description
1 polymer ?
#
loop_
_entity_poly.entity_id
_entity_poly.type
_entity_poly.pdbx_seq_one_letter_code
_entity_poly.pdbx_strand_id
1 'polypeptide(L)'
;MDLLTRLKQSRARPKEPFRRSSFTVVSALVRRYNLDQQFLDNLKGLSFEKEWVLSQEPRAKEPGGIPPFSLASAEEYHLTREILAALDNPYLRYASSPEELLHSLALYRLNPGLEPEVLARVHFRTLLAREFVHLELSGLERGSEEDSGVAPARRAALQRLLDRLNTFINETMSGNLNT
;
A
#
# COMPACT_ATOMS: atom_id res chain seq x y z
N MET A 1 11.59 -9.05 -45.53
CA MET A 1 10.48 -8.95 -44.55
C MET A 1 9.94 -7.53 -44.61
N ASP A 2 8.66 -7.39 -44.96
CA ASP A 2 7.99 -6.11 -45.23
C ASP A 2 7.52 -5.41 -43.92
N LEU A 3 7.48 -4.09 -43.91
CA LEU A 3 7.14 -3.30 -42.72
C LEU A 3 5.68 -3.51 -42.30
N LEU A 4 4.80 -3.70 -43.29
CA LEU A 4 3.38 -4.00 -43.07
C LEU A 4 3.18 -5.37 -42.40
N THR A 5 4.02 -6.36 -42.72
CA THR A 5 3.93 -7.69 -42.10
C THR A 5 4.37 -7.65 -40.63
N ARG A 6 5.39 -6.86 -40.28
CA ARG A 6 5.79 -6.63 -38.88
C ARG A 6 4.71 -5.92 -38.05
N LEU A 7 4.05 -4.90 -38.59
CA LEU A 7 2.98 -4.17 -37.88
C LEU A 7 1.71 -5.01 -37.68
N LYS A 8 1.37 -5.88 -38.63
CA LYS A 8 0.26 -6.83 -38.46
C LYS A 8 0.57 -7.87 -37.39
N GLN A 9 1.80 -8.39 -37.36
CA GLN A 9 2.25 -9.33 -36.32
C GLN A 9 2.31 -8.70 -34.93
N SER A 10 2.69 -7.42 -34.80
CA SER A 10 2.71 -6.75 -33.49
C SER A 10 1.30 -6.47 -32.95
N ARG A 11 0.32 -6.18 -33.81
CA ARG A 11 -1.09 -6.01 -33.44
C ARG A 11 -1.80 -7.32 -33.10
N ALA A 12 -1.31 -8.46 -33.61
CA ALA A 12 -1.83 -9.79 -33.31
C ALA A 12 -1.37 -10.33 -31.95
N ARG A 13 -0.42 -9.66 -31.29
CA ARG A 13 0.00 -10.04 -29.94
C ARG A 13 -1.11 -9.68 -28.94
N PRO A 14 -1.46 -10.59 -28.02
CA PRO A 14 -2.38 -10.25 -26.93
C PRO A 14 -1.80 -9.06 -26.17
N LYS A 15 -2.57 -7.97 -26.09
CA LYS A 15 -2.17 -6.79 -25.33
C LYS A 15 -2.23 -7.15 -23.85
N GLU A 16 -1.15 -6.90 -23.13
CA GLU A 16 -1.18 -6.98 -21.68
C GLU A 16 -2.25 -6.02 -21.12
N PRO A 17 -2.94 -6.40 -20.03
CA PRO A 17 -3.87 -5.51 -19.38
C PRO A 17 -3.15 -4.22 -18.95
N PHE A 18 -3.79 -3.08 -19.18
CA PHE A 18 -3.22 -1.78 -18.85
C PHE A 18 -2.88 -1.69 -17.36
N ARG A 19 -1.61 -1.40 -17.04
CA ARG A 19 -1.13 -1.20 -15.68
C ARG A 19 -0.76 0.27 -15.48
N ARG A 20 -1.28 0.89 -14.43
CA ARG A 20 -0.90 2.26 -14.05
C ARG A 20 0.56 2.28 -13.58
N SER A 21 1.31 3.28 -14.00
CA SER A 21 2.66 3.52 -13.48
C SER A 21 2.57 4.21 -12.11
N SER A 22 3.62 4.06 -11.30
CA SER A 22 3.75 4.83 -10.04
C SER A 22 3.69 6.33 -10.31
N PHE A 23 4.25 6.80 -11.42
CA PHE A 23 4.18 8.22 -11.82
C PHE A 23 2.74 8.68 -12.02
N THR A 24 1.92 7.94 -12.78
CA THR A 24 0.52 8.30 -12.99
C THR A 24 -0.24 8.37 -11.65
N VAL A 25 -0.01 7.40 -10.77
CA VAL A 25 -0.69 7.33 -9.47
C VAL A 25 -0.27 8.48 -8.56
N VAL A 26 1.03 8.67 -8.35
CA VAL A 26 1.53 9.74 -7.48
C VAL A 26 1.12 11.10 -8.03
N SER A 27 1.24 11.34 -9.34
CA SER A 27 0.83 12.60 -9.95
C SER A 27 -0.67 12.87 -9.79
N ALA A 28 -1.52 11.84 -9.95
CA ALA A 28 -2.94 11.98 -9.71
C ALA A 28 -3.26 12.30 -8.24
N LEU A 29 -2.52 11.74 -7.28
CA LEU A 29 -2.68 12.02 -5.86
C LEU A 29 -2.19 13.43 -5.51
N VAL A 30 -1.05 13.86 -6.06
CA VAL A 30 -0.54 15.24 -5.91
C VAL A 30 -1.61 16.24 -6.31
N ARG A 31 -2.19 16.07 -7.50
CA ARG A 31 -3.24 16.95 -8.00
C ARG A 31 -4.54 16.85 -7.20
N ARG A 32 -5.01 15.63 -6.92
CA ARG A 32 -6.31 15.40 -6.26
C ARG A 32 -6.34 15.93 -4.82
N TYR A 33 -5.24 15.80 -4.10
CA TYR A 33 -5.13 16.18 -2.70
C TYR A 33 -4.38 17.50 -2.50
N ASN A 34 -4.03 18.20 -3.59
CA ASN A 34 -3.24 19.42 -3.58
C ASN A 34 -1.98 19.28 -2.70
N LEU A 35 -1.25 18.18 -2.90
CA LEU A 35 -0.02 17.91 -2.16
C LEU A 35 1.02 18.97 -2.53
N ASP A 36 1.82 19.36 -1.56
CA ASP A 36 2.80 20.41 -1.67
C ASP A 36 4.15 19.99 -1.10
N GLN A 37 5.06 20.95 -0.96
CA GLN A 37 6.38 20.72 -0.38
C GLN A 37 6.32 20.27 1.08
N GLN A 38 5.32 20.72 1.86
CA GLN A 38 5.19 20.31 3.27
C GLN A 38 4.91 18.82 3.39
N PHE A 39 4.11 18.26 2.46
CA PHE A 39 3.93 16.82 2.39
C PHE A 39 5.25 16.07 2.16
N LEU A 40 6.13 16.59 1.29
CA LEU A 40 7.44 15.98 1.06
C LEU A 40 8.37 16.09 2.28
N ASP A 41 8.32 17.19 3.01
CA ASP A 41 9.12 17.36 4.22
C ASP A 41 8.64 16.41 5.32
N ASN A 42 7.32 16.23 5.46
CA ASN A 42 6.74 15.23 6.33
C ASN A 42 7.17 13.81 5.93
N LEU A 43 7.26 13.51 4.63
CA LEU A 43 7.74 12.21 4.14
C LEU A 43 9.15 11.85 4.65
N LYS A 44 10.04 12.84 4.77
CA LYS A 44 11.43 12.64 5.22
C LYS A 44 11.55 12.45 6.74
N GLY A 45 10.57 12.95 7.52
CA GLY A 45 10.57 12.93 8.98
C GLY A 45 9.69 11.86 9.62
N LEU A 46 9.05 10.98 8.83
CA LEU A 46 8.07 10.02 9.36
C LEU A 46 8.71 8.93 10.22
N SER A 47 8.30 8.94 11.49
CA SER A 47 8.30 7.76 12.36
C SER A 47 6.87 7.24 12.45
N PHE A 48 6.64 5.98 12.10
CA PHE A 48 5.32 5.36 12.24
C PHE A 48 5.10 4.96 13.69
N GLU A 49 4.13 5.57 14.35
CA GLU A 49 3.65 5.09 15.65
C GLU A 49 2.86 3.81 15.43
N LYS A 50 3.49 2.69 15.75
CA LYS A 50 2.92 1.35 15.63
C LYS A 50 1.60 1.23 16.37
N GLU A 51 1.53 1.78 17.58
CA GLU A 51 0.36 1.80 18.45
C GLU A 51 -0.81 2.51 17.77
N TRP A 52 -0.56 3.64 17.10
CA TRP A 52 -1.57 4.33 16.32
C TRP A 52 -2.08 3.48 15.15
N VAL A 53 -1.18 2.84 14.40
CA VAL A 53 -1.56 1.95 13.27
C VAL A 53 -2.43 0.78 13.76
N LEU A 54 -2.08 0.18 14.90
CA LEU A 54 -2.81 -0.95 15.49
C LEU A 54 -4.16 -0.56 16.11
N SER A 55 -4.33 0.70 16.52
CA SER A 55 -5.60 1.19 17.09
C SER A 55 -6.66 1.51 16.05
N GLN A 56 -6.29 1.57 14.75
CA GLN A 56 -7.22 1.93 13.70
C GLN A 56 -8.05 0.73 13.22
N GLU A 57 -9.27 1.03 12.81
CA GLU A 57 -10.17 0.05 12.20
C GLU A 57 -9.65 -0.39 10.80
N PRO A 58 -9.80 -1.69 10.46
CA PRO A 58 -9.49 -2.20 9.13
C PRO A 58 -10.29 -1.47 8.05
N ARG A 59 -9.62 -1.14 6.95
CA ARG A 59 -10.21 -0.37 5.85
C ARG A 59 -9.88 -0.96 4.50
N ALA A 60 -10.88 -1.00 3.62
CA ALA A 60 -10.75 -1.30 2.20
C ALA A 60 -10.46 0.00 1.45
N LYS A 61 -9.86 -0.08 0.27
CA LYS A 61 -9.63 1.11 -0.55
C LYS A 61 -10.95 1.67 -1.03
N GLU A 62 -11.06 3.00 -1.03
CA GLU A 62 -12.20 3.66 -1.63
C GLU A 62 -12.15 3.46 -3.15
N PRO A 63 -13.29 3.18 -3.79
CA PRO A 63 -13.40 3.17 -5.24
C PRO A 63 -13.26 4.59 -5.77
N GLY A 64 -12.02 5.06 -5.91
CA GLY A 64 -11.65 6.38 -6.40
C GLY A 64 -10.82 6.27 -7.67
N GLY A 65 -11.34 6.79 -8.78
CA GLY A 65 -10.74 6.64 -10.10
C GLY A 65 -9.46 7.45 -10.26
N ILE A 66 -8.30 6.81 -10.06
CA ILE A 66 -7.04 7.33 -10.60
C ILE A 66 -7.15 7.30 -12.13
N PRO A 67 -6.96 8.44 -12.82
CA PRO A 67 -7.05 8.47 -14.28
C PRO A 67 -6.00 7.54 -14.89
N PRO A 68 -6.24 7.01 -16.10
CA PRO A 68 -5.27 6.15 -16.77
C PRO A 68 -3.96 6.90 -17.07
N PHE A 69 -4.04 8.21 -17.30
CA PHE A 69 -2.89 9.08 -17.55
C PHE A 69 -3.04 10.36 -16.73
N SER A 70 -1.94 10.84 -16.17
CA SER A 70 -1.92 12.13 -15.48
C SER A 70 -1.36 13.21 -16.41
N LEU A 71 -2.08 14.32 -16.52
CA LEU A 71 -1.62 15.53 -17.18
C LEU A 71 -1.17 16.51 -16.09
N ALA A 72 0.09 16.37 -15.68
CA ALA A 72 0.71 17.19 -14.65
C ALA A 72 1.13 18.55 -15.19
N SER A 73 0.94 19.62 -14.41
CA SER A 73 1.66 20.88 -14.60
C SER A 73 3.17 20.68 -14.38
N ALA A 74 3.99 21.68 -14.73
CA ALA A 74 5.42 21.61 -14.46
C ALA A 74 5.72 21.45 -12.96
N GLU A 75 5.02 22.20 -12.11
CA GLU A 75 5.16 22.13 -10.64
C GLU A 75 4.73 20.75 -10.11
N GLU A 76 3.58 20.25 -10.54
CA GLU A 76 3.09 18.91 -10.17
C GLU A 76 4.05 17.81 -10.63
N TYR A 77 4.67 17.96 -11.80
CA TYR A 77 5.67 17.04 -12.32
C TYR A 77 6.92 17.00 -11.42
N HIS A 78 7.46 18.16 -11.05
CA HIS A 78 8.63 18.25 -10.18
C HIS A 78 8.35 17.60 -8.81
N LEU A 79 7.25 17.96 -8.17
CA LEU A 79 6.86 17.36 -6.89
C LEU A 79 6.64 15.85 -7.00
N THR A 80 5.98 15.38 -8.07
CA THR A 80 5.80 13.94 -8.32
C THR A 80 7.15 13.22 -8.40
N ARG A 81 8.13 13.79 -9.10
CA ARG A 81 9.47 13.20 -9.24
C ARG A 81 10.18 13.12 -7.91
N GLU A 82 10.06 14.14 -7.06
CA GLU A 82 10.67 14.15 -5.73
C GLU A 82 10.03 13.11 -4.80
N ILE A 83 8.69 13.01 -4.78
CA ILE A 83 7.98 11.98 -4.01
C ILE A 83 8.40 10.57 -4.47
N LEU A 84 8.47 10.34 -5.78
CA LEU A 84 8.91 9.05 -6.32
C LEU A 84 10.35 8.72 -5.91
N ALA A 85 11.26 9.70 -5.97
CA ALA A 85 12.65 9.51 -5.56
C ALA A 85 12.80 9.25 -4.06
N ALA A 86 11.95 9.86 -3.23
CA ALA A 86 11.97 9.68 -1.77
C ALA A 86 11.43 8.31 -1.33
N LEU A 87 10.38 7.82 -1.98
CA LEU A 87 9.69 6.60 -1.59
C LEU A 87 10.17 5.33 -2.31
N ASP A 88 10.63 5.47 -3.55
CA ASP A 88 11.16 4.45 -4.47
C ASP A 88 10.79 2.99 -4.13
N ASN A 89 9.52 2.64 -4.31
CA ASN A 89 9.03 1.27 -4.06
C ASN A 89 7.92 0.86 -5.04
N PRO A 90 7.76 -0.45 -5.30
CA PRO A 90 6.78 -0.93 -6.28
C PRO A 90 5.33 -0.73 -5.83
N TYR A 91 5.06 -0.53 -4.52
CA TYR A 91 3.71 -0.42 -3.97
C TYR A 91 3.05 0.92 -4.28
N LEU A 92 3.83 1.96 -4.62
CA LEU A 92 3.32 3.27 -5.02
C LEU A 92 2.25 3.21 -6.10
N ARG A 93 2.34 2.27 -7.05
CA ARG A 93 1.37 2.12 -8.13
C ARG A 93 -0.03 1.66 -7.67
N TYR A 94 -0.17 1.24 -6.42
CA TYR A 94 -1.43 0.81 -5.84
C TYR A 94 -1.97 1.83 -4.83
N ALA A 95 -1.23 2.90 -4.50
CA ALA A 95 -1.70 3.92 -3.56
C ALA A 95 -2.95 4.64 -4.08
N SER A 96 -3.89 4.90 -3.18
CA SER A 96 -5.17 5.56 -3.44
C SER A 96 -5.37 6.85 -2.64
N SER A 97 -4.48 7.12 -1.68
CA SER A 97 -4.52 8.29 -0.81
C SER A 97 -3.10 8.75 -0.44
N PRO A 98 -2.93 10.00 0.04
CA PRO A 98 -1.66 10.47 0.58
C PRO A 98 -1.18 9.64 1.76
N GLU A 99 -2.10 9.20 2.62
CA GLU A 99 -1.81 8.29 3.74
C GLU A 99 -1.17 6.98 3.26
N GLU A 100 -1.61 6.43 2.12
CA GLU A 100 -0.98 5.23 1.56
C GLU A 100 0.40 5.50 0.96
N LEU A 101 0.66 6.70 0.42
CA LEU A 101 2.01 7.07 0.01
C LEU A 101 2.96 7.02 1.20
N LEU A 102 2.53 7.55 2.35
CA LEU A 102 3.30 7.49 3.59
C LEU A 102 3.61 6.04 3.98
N HIS A 103 2.59 5.19 4.09
CA HIS A 103 2.76 3.81 4.55
C HIS A 103 3.46 2.87 3.55
N SER A 104 3.53 3.24 2.25
CA SER A 104 3.98 2.36 1.16
C SER A 104 5.37 1.77 1.40
N LEU A 105 6.34 2.60 1.78
CA LEU A 105 7.72 2.19 1.97
C LEU A 105 7.90 1.31 3.21
N ALA A 106 7.24 1.66 4.32
CA ALA A 106 7.26 0.84 5.53
C ALA A 106 6.66 -0.54 5.27
N LEU A 107 5.51 -0.59 4.59
CA LEU A 107 4.86 -1.83 4.22
C LEU A 107 5.75 -2.69 3.31
N TYR A 108 6.36 -2.08 2.29
CA TYR A 108 7.28 -2.79 1.38
C TYR A 108 8.50 -3.36 2.11
N ARG A 109 9.07 -2.62 3.07
CA ARG A 109 10.20 -3.09 3.88
C ARG A 109 9.83 -4.26 4.77
N LEU A 110 8.62 -4.28 5.34
CA LEU A 110 8.16 -5.37 6.18
C LEU A 110 7.78 -6.61 5.38
N ASN A 111 7.10 -6.41 4.25
CA ASN A 111 6.64 -7.51 3.42
C ASN A 111 6.67 -7.09 1.94
N PRO A 112 7.76 -7.39 1.20
CA PRO A 112 7.90 -7.06 -0.22
C PRO A 112 7.17 -8.05 -1.15
N GLY A 113 6.60 -9.13 -0.61
CA GLY A 113 5.95 -10.21 -1.36
C GLY A 113 4.42 -10.12 -1.35
N LEU A 114 3.82 -8.96 -1.07
CA LEU A 114 2.37 -8.84 -1.09
C LEU A 114 1.83 -8.90 -2.52
N GLU A 115 0.78 -9.69 -2.70
CA GLU A 115 0.14 -9.87 -4.00
C GLU A 115 -0.48 -8.56 -4.51
N PRO A 116 -0.32 -8.24 -5.82
CA PRO A 116 -0.91 -7.06 -6.46
C PRO A 116 -2.39 -6.87 -6.18
N GLU A 117 -3.16 -7.95 -6.15
CA GLU A 117 -4.61 -7.92 -5.95
C GLU A 117 -4.96 -7.46 -4.53
N VAL A 118 -4.17 -7.86 -3.53
CA VAL A 118 -4.32 -7.42 -2.14
C VAL A 118 -3.98 -5.94 -2.02
N LEU A 119 -2.84 -5.53 -2.61
CA LEU A 119 -2.41 -4.13 -2.65
C LEU A 119 -3.42 -3.23 -3.36
N ALA A 120 -4.17 -3.74 -4.34
CA ALA A 120 -5.17 -2.99 -5.08
C ALA A 120 -6.49 -2.80 -4.32
N ARG A 121 -6.79 -3.62 -3.30
CA ARG A 121 -8.10 -3.66 -2.65
C ARG A 121 -8.09 -3.29 -1.17
N VAL A 122 -7.01 -3.62 -0.46
CA VAL A 122 -6.90 -3.40 0.98
C VAL A 122 -6.05 -2.18 1.26
N HIS A 123 -6.49 -1.33 2.19
CA HIS A 123 -5.75 -0.12 2.54
C HIS A 123 -4.38 -0.48 3.15
N PHE A 124 -3.32 0.25 2.79
CA PHE A 124 -1.95 -0.08 3.22
C PHE A 124 -1.78 -0.07 4.73
N ARG A 125 -2.50 0.81 5.44
CA ARG A 125 -2.52 0.80 6.91
C ARG A 125 -2.99 -0.55 7.49
N THR A 126 -4.04 -1.13 6.92
CA THR A 126 -4.59 -2.43 7.35
C THR A 126 -3.54 -3.54 7.15
N LEU A 127 -2.85 -3.51 6.01
CA LEU A 127 -1.78 -4.46 5.71
C LEU A 127 -0.59 -4.26 6.67
N LEU A 128 -0.22 -3.01 6.94
CA LEU A 128 0.86 -2.69 7.87
C LEU A 128 0.54 -3.13 9.31
N ALA A 129 -0.70 -2.95 9.76
CA ALA A 129 -1.16 -3.44 11.06
C ALA A 129 -1.00 -4.97 11.17
N ARG A 130 -1.37 -5.71 10.11
CA ARG A 130 -1.17 -7.17 10.06
C ARG A 130 0.30 -7.56 10.20
N GLU A 131 1.20 -6.90 9.48
CA GLU A 131 2.63 -7.18 9.58
C GLU A 131 3.20 -6.85 10.97
N PHE A 132 2.75 -5.75 11.59
CA PHE A 132 3.15 -5.42 12.97
C PHE A 132 2.68 -6.45 13.98
N VAL A 133 1.46 -6.98 13.83
CA VAL A 133 0.95 -8.05 14.71
C VAL A 133 1.78 -9.32 14.55
N HIS A 134 2.11 -9.73 13.31
CA HIS A 134 2.99 -10.87 13.06
C HIS A 134 4.36 -10.71 13.73
N LEU A 135 4.97 -9.52 13.62
CA LEU A 135 6.25 -9.23 14.27
C LEU A 135 6.16 -9.29 15.80
N GLU A 136 5.09 -8.75 16.40
CA GLU A 136 4.91 -8.84 17.86
C GLU A 136 4.74 -10.28 18.32
N LEU A 137 3.88 -11.06 17.66
CA LEU A 137 3.66 -12.46 18.00
C LEU A 137 4.97 -13.25 17.90
N SER A 138 5.74 -13.05 16.82
CA SER A 138 7.05 -13.69 16.62
C SER A 138 8.09 -13.23 17.64
N GLY A 139 7.97 -12.00 18.17
CA GLY A 139 8.80 -11.50 19.26
C GLY A 139 8.47 -12.16 20.59
N LEU A 140 7.17 -12.31 20.88
CA LEU A 140 6.68 -12.98 22.10
C LEU A 140 7.03 -14.47 22.13
N GLU A 141 7.06 -15.14 20.97
CA GLU A 141 7.49 -16.54 20.85
C GLU A 141 9.00 -16.74 21.07
N ARG A 142 9.81 -15.69 20.82
CA ARG A 142 11.26 -15.72 21.03
C ARG A 142 11.67 -15.29 22.44
N GLY A 143 10.85 -14.48 23.12
CA GLY A 143 11.11 -13.96 24.46
C GLY A 143 10.48 -14.75 25.61
N SER A 144 9.92 -15.93 25.35
CA SER A 144 9.06 -16.68 26.28
C SER A 144 9.78 -17.47 27.39
N GLU A 145 10.93 -17.02 27.90
CA GLU A 145 11.56 -17.64 29.08
C GLU A 145 11.43 -16.84 30.38
N GLU A 146 11.13 -15.53 30.38
CA GLU A 146 11.34 -14.74 31.61
C GLU A 146 10.15 -13.96 32.20
N ASP A 147 8.96 -13.88 31.62
CA ASP A 147 7.92 -13.01 32.21
C ASP A 147 6.50 -13.57 32.39
N SER A 148 6.08 -13.47 33.66
CA SER A 148 4.84 -13.94 34.27
C SER A 148 3.59 -13.22 33.76
N GLY A 149 2.53 -13.97 33.46
CA GLY A 149 1.11 -13.53 33.38
C GLY A 149 0.68 -12.55 32.26
N VAL A 150 1.52 -11.60 31.85
CA VAL A 150 1.20 -10.53 30.89
C VAL A 150 1.38 -10.99 29.44
N ALA A 151 2.37 -11.85 29.18
CA ALA A 151 2.65 -12.38 27.84
C ALA A 151 1.48 -13.18 27.23
N PRO A 152 0.76 -14.06 27.97
CA PRO A 152 -0.39 -14.80 27.43
C PRO A 152 -1.58 -13.91 27.06
N ALA A 153 -1.91 -12.92 27.90
CA ALA A 153 -3.05 -12.02 27.65
C ALA A 153 -2.80 -11.12 26.42
N ARG A 154 -1.59 -10.56 26.32
CA ARG A 154 -1.17 -9.77 25.15
C ARG A 154 -1.14 -10.62 23.88
N ARG A 155 -0.58 -11.83 23.93
CA ARG A 155 -0.58 -12.77 22.79
C ARG A 155 -2.00 -13.08 22.33
N ALA A 156 -2.92 -13.36 23.26
CA ALA A 156 -4.32 -13.63 22.93
C ALA A 156 -5.01 -12.42 22.29
N ALA A 157 -4.73 -11.19 22.76
CA ALA A 157 -5.26 -9.97 22.15
C ALA A 157 -4.74 -9.77 20.72
N LEU A 158 -3.45 -9.95 20.51
CA LEU A 158 -2.82 -9.87 19.19
C LEU A 158 -3.35 -10.93 18.23
N GLN A 159 -3.55 -12.16 18.70
CA GLN A 159 -4.14 -13.22 17.88
C GLN A 159 -5.55 -12.87 17.42
N ARG A 160 -6.40 -12.35 18.32
CA ARG A 160 -7.75 -11.90 17.95
C ARG A 160 -7.71 -10.77 16.91
N LEU A 161 -6.78 -9.83 17.05
CA LEU A 161 -6.59 -8.76 16.08
C LEU A 161 -6.13 -9.31 14.72
N LEU A 162 -5.20 -10.26 14.72
CA LEU A 162 -4.76 -10.93 13.50
C LEU A 162 -5.89 -11.66 12.79
N ASP A 163 -6.69 -12.43 13.53
CA ASP A 163 -7.83 -13.17 13.00
C ASP A 163 -8.86 -12.21 12.38
N ARG A 164 -9.14 -11.10 13.07
CA ARG A 164 -10.00 -10.02 12.58
C ARG A 164 -9.47 -9.39 11.28
N LEU A 165 -8.18 -9.06 11.23
CA LEU A 165 -7.54 -8.49 10.04
C LEU A 165 -7.58 -9.46 8.86
N ASN A 166 -7.26 -10.73 9.08
CA ASN A 166 -7.29 -11.76 8.05
C ASN A 166 -8.72 -11.98 7.52
N THR A 167 -9.71 -11.98 8.41
CA THR A 167 -11.14 -12.08 8.05
C THR A 167 -11.53 -10.92 7.13
N PHE A 168 -11.22 -9.69 7.55
CA PHE A 168 -11.50 -8.49 6.76
C PHE A 168 -10.82 -8.53 5.38
N ILE A 169 -9.54 -8.92 5.32
CA ILE A 169 -8.79 -9.03 4.06
C ILE A 169 -9.48 -10.06 3.16
N ASN A 170 -9.82 -11.25 3.68
CA ASN A 170 -10.46 -12.30 2.90
C ASN A 170 -11.84 -11.88 2.36
N GLU A 171 -12.64 -11.17 3.16
CA GLU A 171 -13.94 -10.62 2.75
C GLU A 171 -13.78 -9.57 1.65
N THR A 172 -12.81 -8.67 1.80
CA THR A 172 -12.47 -7.64 0.81
C THR A 172 -12.01 -8.27 -0.51
N MET A 173 -11.25 -9.36 -0.45
CA MET A 173 -10.78 -10.10 -1.62
C MET A 173 -11.90 -10.90 -2.30
N SER A 174 -12.87 -11.39 -1.52
CA SER A 174 -14.02 -12.14 -2.02
C SER A 174 -15.12 -11.24 -2.62
N GLY A 175 -15.07 -9.92 -2.38
CA GLY A 175 -16.10 -8.98 -2.82
C GLY A 175 -17.37 -9.01 -1.96
N ASN A 176 -17.28 -9.58 -0.75
CA ASN A 176 -18.43 -9.81 0.15
C ASN A 176 -18.69 -8.66 1.14
N LEU A 177 -18.08 -7.48 0.92
CA LEU A 177 -18.41 -6.30 1.72
C LEU A 177 -19.78 -5.79 1.26
N ASN A 178 -20.83 -6.18 1.99
CA ASN A 178 -22.17 -5.61 1.86
C ASN A 178 -22.05 -4.08 2.02
N THR A 179 -22.18 -3.37 0.90
CA THR A 179 -22.41 -1.91 0.86
C THR A 179 -23.74 -1.55 1.48
#